data_AF-A0AA45LDA0-F1
#
_entry.id   AF-A0AA45LDA0-F1
#
_cell.length_a   1.000
_cell.length_b   1.000
_cell.length_c   1.000
_cell.angle_alpha   90.00
_cell.angle_beta   90.00
_cell.angle_gamma   90.00
#
_symmetry.space_group_name_H-M   'P 1'
#
loop_
_entity.id
_entity.type
_entity.pdbx_description
1 polymer ?
#
loop_
_entity_poly.entity_id
_entity_poly.type
_entity_poly.pdbx_seq_one_letter_code
_entity_poly.pdbx_strand_id
1 'polypeptide(L)'
;MARSARLALLAEVLLVGVLVCLAALPVVTALASAGAGARALRGLVADGRTPTARAFAADLVAGLRDPLALALPPLLVVVGALDVLALLGGLPGGAVLGPAIGIALVVVVVVLLRCAARWEPGARWSALLSSPPTGLVGNVAVACALVVVVLVVLQAPGFAVVAPGLLVFASVAVAGR
;
A
#
# COMPACT_ATOMS: atom_id res chain seq x y z
N MET A 1 5.57 -24.17 22.83
CA MET A 1 5.31 -22.72 23.05
C MET A 1 5.72 -21.83 21.87
N ALA A 2 6.91 -21.97 21.27
CA ALA A 2 7.33 -21.14 20.13
C ALA A 2 6.48 -21.25 18.84
N ARG A 3 5.78 -22.38 18.64
CA ARG A 3 4.92 -22.59 17.46
C ARG A 3 3.60 -21.82 17.57
N SER A 4 3.04 -21.70 18.78
CA SER A 4 1.82 -20.94 19.08
C SER A 4 2.03 -19.44 18.88
N ALA A 5 3.18 -18.91 19.30
CA ALA A 5 3.55 -17.51 19.10
C ALA A 5 3.70 -17.13 17.62
N ARG A 6 4.28 -18.01 16.79
CA ARG A 6 4.39 -17.78 15.34
C ARG A 6 3.04 -17.80 14.63
N LEU A 7 2.13 -18.68 15.07
CA LEU A 7 0.77 -18.74 14.53
C LEU A 7 -0.05 -17.52 14.93
N ALA A 8 0.16 -16.97 16.14
CA ALA A 8 -0.44 -15.71 16.56
C ALA A 8 0.03 -14.54 15.68
N LEU A 9 1.34 -14.43 15.43
CA LEU A 9 1.89 -13.38 14.57
C LEU A 9 1.36 -13.49 13.13
N LEU A 10 1.28 -14.72 12.59
CA LEU A 10 0.69 -14.97 11.28
C LEU A 10 -0.78 -14.53 11.24
N ALA A 11 -1.57 -14.89 12.26
CA ALA A 11 -2.97 -14.50 12.36
C ALA A 11 -3.15 -12.98 12.46
N GLU A 12 -2.28 -12.29 13.18
CA GLU A 12 -2.31 -10.83 13.32
C GLU A 12 -1.95 -10.12 12.00
N VAL A 13 -0.92 -10.59 11.29
CA VAL A 13 -0.58 -10.07 9.95
C VAL A 13 -1.71 -10.32 8.96
N LEU A 14 -2.33 -11.50 9.02
CA LEU A 14 -3.44 -11.88 8.14
C LEU A 14 -4.70 -11.07 8.46
N LEU A 15 -4.98 -10.81 9.74
CA LEU A 15 -6.06 -9.91 10.18
C LEU A 15 -5.84 -8.49 9.67
N VAL A 16 -4.62 -7.95 9.79
CA VAL A 16 -4.30 -6.63 9.23
C VAL A 16 -4.48 -6.62 7.72
N GLY A 17 -4.02 -7.67 7.02
CA GLY A 17 -4.22 -7.79 5.58
C GLY A 17 -5.70 -7.79 5.18
N VAL A 18 -6.53 -8.54 5.90
CA VAL A 18 -7.99 -8.57 5.68
C VAL A 18 -8.62 -7.21 5.96
N LEU A 19 -8.27 -6.56 7.08
CA LEU A 19 -8.79 -5.23 7.40
C LEU A 19 -8.40 -4.19 6.35
N VAL A 20 -7.15 -4.18 5.90
CA VAL A 20 -6.67 -3.27 4.84
C VAL A 20 -7.39 -3.56 3.55
N CYS A 21 -7.57 -4.82 3.15
CA CYS A 21 -8.28 -5.17 1.93
C CYS A 21 -9.75 -4.76 1.99
N LEU A 22 -10.46 -5.10 3.08
CA LEU A 22 -11.85 -4.73 3.27
C LEU A 22 -12.01 -3.21 3.29
N ALA A 23 -11.09 -2.51 3.96
CA ALA A 23 -11.08 -1.07 3.99
C ALA A 23 -10.59 -0.44 2.69
N ALA A 24 -9.88 -1.14 1.81
CA ALA A 24 -9.44 -0.64 0.51
C ALA A 24 -10.43 -0.95 -0.64
N LEU A 25 -11.43 -1.82 -0.40
CA LEU A 25 -12.52 -2.10 -1.35
C LEU A 25 -13.16 -0.84 -1.93
N PRO A 26 -13.43 0.22 -1.15
CA PRO A 26 -13.99 1.45 -1.69
C PRO A 26 -13.06 2.22 -2.64
N VAL A 27 -11.81 1.76 -2.89
CA VAL A 27 -10.70 2.42 -3.61
C VAL A 27 -10.29 3.76 -3.00
N VAL A 28 -11.24 4.66 -2.74
CA VAL A 28 -11.09 5.98 -2.10
C VAL A 28 -10.44 5.92 -0.73
N THR A 29 -10.53 4.78 -0.06
CA THR A 29 -9.97 4.55 1.28
C THR A 29 -8.63 3.83 1.25
N ALA A 30 -8.11 3.45 0.08
CA ALA A 30 -6.90 2.64 -0.05
C ALA A 30 -5.64 3.29 0.54
N LEU A 31 -5.48 4.61 0.39
CA LEU A 31 -4.30 5.30 0.93
C LEU A 31 -4.37 5.42 2.45
N ALA A 32 -5.54 5.79 2.99
CA ALA A 32 -5.77 5.87 4.42
C ALA A 32 -5.70 4.49 5.11
N SER A 33 -6.21 3.43 4.46
CA SER A 33 -6.13 2.06 4.98
C SER A 33 -4.68 1.55 5.02
N ALA A 34 -3.87 1.89 4.01
CA ALA A 34 -2.44 1.58 4.01
C ALA A 34 -1.69 2.28 5.16
N GLY A 35 -1.99 3.56 5.43
CA GLY A 35 -1.42 4.31 6.56
C GLY A 35 -1.81 3.73 7.92
N ALA A 36 -3.10 3.45 8.12
CA ALA A 36 -3.61 2.82 9.34
C ALA A 36 -3.00 1.42 9.55
N GLY A 37 -2.90 0.62 8.48
CA GLY A 37 -2.26 -0.69 8.49
C GLY A 37 -0.77 -0.62 8.83
N ALA A 38 -0.05 0.34 8.26
CA ALA A 38 1.37 0.55 8.54
C ALA A 38 1.63 0.92 10.00
N ARG A 39 0.76 1.75 10.60
CA ARG A 39 0.84 2.09 12.02
C ARG A 39 0.53 0.90 12.91
N ALA A 40 -0.52 0.14 12.60
CA ALA A 40 -0.87 -1.08 13.34
C ALA A 40 0.29 -2.09 13.32
N LEU A 41 0.91 -2.32 12.16
CA LEU A 41 2.06 -3.22 12.02
C LEU A 41 3.30 -2.70 12.75
N ARG A 42 3.59 -1.39 12.70
CA ARG A 42 4.69 -0.81 13.49
C ARG A 42 4.45 -0.99 14.99
N GLY A 43 3.24 -0.73 15.48
CA GLY A 43 2.89 -0.96 16.89
C GLY A 43 3.00 -2.43 17.31
N LEU A 44 2.62 -3.35 16.42
CA LEU A 44 2.79 -4.78 16.64
C LEU A 44 4.27 -5.19 16.70
N VAL A 45 5.08 -4.74 15.74
CA VAL A 45 6.50 -5.13 15.65
C VAL A 45 7.36 -4.47 16.72
N ALA A 46 7.13 -3.19 17.02
CA ALA A 46 7.94 -2.42 17.98
C ALA A 46 7.54 -2.69 19.43
N ASP A 47 6.23 -2.72 19.71
CA ASP A 47 5.71 -2.70 21.08
C ASP A 47 4.96 -3.98 21.47
N GLY A 48 4.86 -4.96 20.56
CA GLY A 48 4.05 -6.17 20.77
C GLY A 48 2.54 -5.88 20.91
N ARG A 49 2.08 -4.69 20.49
CA ARG A 49 0.68 -4.29 20.64
C ARG A 49 -0.20 -5.03 19.65
N THR A 50 -1.15 -5.81 20.17
CA THR A 50 -2.13 -6.53 19.36
C THR A 50 -2.99 -5.54 18.56
N PRO A 51 -3.06 -5.66 17.22
CA PRO A 51 -3.92 -4.83 16.40
C PRO A 51 -5.39 -5.03 16.81
N THR A 52 -6.10 -3.95 17.07
CA THR A 52 -7.56 -4.00 17.30
C THR A 52 -8.30 -3.31 16.18
N ALA A 53 -9.44 -3.86 15.77
CA ALA A 53 -10.28 -3.27 14.73
C ALA A 53 -10.72 -1.84 15.07
N ARG A 54 -10.95 -1.55 16.36
CA ARG A 54 -11.33 -0.21 16.83
C ARG A 54 -10.19 0.80 16.67
N ALA A 55 -8.95 0.43 17.01
CA ALA A 55 -7.79 1.30 16.83
C ALA A 55 -7.54 1.55 15.33
N PHE A 56 -7.63 0.50 14.51
CA PHE A 56 -7.51 0.63 13.06
C PHE A 56 -8.58 1.56 12.47
N ALA A 57 -9.83 1.44 12.90
CA ALA A 57 -10.92 2.32 12.45
C ALA A 57 -10.68 3.78 12.85
N ALA A 58 -10.16 4.05 14.05
CA ALA A 58 -9.82 5.40 14.48
C ALA A 58 -8.70 6.01 13.63
N ASP A 59 -7.65 5.24 13.36
CA ASP A 59 -6.54 5.66 12.49
C ASP A 59 -7.00 5.85 11.03
N LEU A 60 -7.88 4.98 10.53
CA LEU A 60 -8.49 5.11 9.21
C LEU A 60 -9.27 6.42 9.09
N VAL A 61 -10.15 6.71 10.04
CA VAL A 61 -10.92 7.97 10.06
C VAL A 61 -9.97 9.17 10.14
N ALA A 62 -8.91 9.10 10.94
CA ALA A 62 -7.91 10.18 11.01
C ALA A 62 -7.21 10.39 9.66
N GLY A 63 -6.85 9.32 8.96
CA GLY A 63 -6.24 9.37 7.64
C GLY A 63 -7.15 9.92 6.54
N LEU A 64 -8.46 9.66 6.64
CA LEU A 64 -9.47 10.14 5.68
C LEU A 64 -9.84 11.61 5.83
N ARG A 65 -9.46 12.26 6.94
CA ARG A 65 -9.72 13.71 7.14
C ARG A 65 -8.94 14.59 6.18
N ASP A 66 -7.88 14.08 5.57
CA ASP A 66 -7.13 14.79 4.54
C ASP A 66 -7.80 14.55 3.18
N PRO A 67 -8.24 15.61 2.47
CA PRO A 67 -8.90 15.47 1.17
C PRO A 67 -8.01 14.76 0.14
N LEU A 68 -6.69 14.86 0.27
CA LEU A 68 -5.75 14.21 -0.63
C LEU A 68 -5.77 12.68 -0.48
N ALA A 69 -6.07 12.17 0.72
CA ALA A 69 -6.23 10.74 0.95
C ALA A 69 -7.44 10.15 0.21
N LEU A 70 -8.49 10.96 0.04
CA LEU A 70 -9.72 10.58 -0.65
C LEU A 70 -9.63 10.75 -2.16
N ALA A 71 -8.98 11.82 -2.63
CA ALA A 71 -8.93 12.19 -4.04
C ALA A 71 -7.88 11.41 -4.83
N LEU A 72 -6.74 11.05 -4.20
CA LEU A 72 -5.60 10.49 -4.93
C LEU A 72 -5.85 9.07 -5.47
N PRO A 73 -6.38 8.10 -4.69
CA PRO A 73 -6.65 6.76 -5.20
C PRO A 73 -7.60 6.72 -6.42
N PRO A 74 -8.79 7.37 -6.41
CA PRO A 74 -9.69 7.33 -7.57
C PRO A 74 -9.09 8.08 -8.76
N LEU A 75 -8.35 9.18 -8.54
CA LEU A 75 -7.65 9.88 -9.61
C LEU A 75 -6.66 8.96 -10.33
N LEU A 76 -5.86 8.19 -9.59
CA LEU A 76 -4.91 7.25 -10.18
C LEU A 76 -5.61 6.13 -10.97
N VAL A 77 -6.77 5.66 -10.50
CA VAL A 77 -7.56 4.68 -11.26
C VAL A 77 -8.07 5.27 -12.56
N VAL A 78 -8.59 6.50 -12.54
CA VAL A 78 -9.06 7.19 -13.75
C VAL A 78 -7.91 7.41 -14.73
N VAL A 79 -6.77 7.95 -14.28
CA VAL A 79 -5.59 8.18 -15.12
C VAL A 79 -5.08 6.87 -15.71
N GLY A 80 -4.91 5.83 -14.90
CA GLY A 80 -4.46 4.52 -15.38
C GLY A 80 -5.43 3.86 -16.36
N ALA A 81 -6.74 4.04 -16.17
CA ALA A 81 -7.74 3.56 -17.13
C ALA A 81 -7.63 4.30 -18.48
N LEU A 82 -7.43 5.62 -18.45
CA LEU A 82 -7.19 6.41 -19.66
C LEU A 82 -5.89 5.99 -20.37
N ASP A 83 -4.82 5.73 -19.63
CA ASP A 83 -3.55 5.24 -20.17
C ASP A 83 -3.73 3.90 -20.89
N VAL A 84 -4.46 2.96 -20.27
CA VAL A 84 -4.76 1.64 -20.87
C VAL A 84 -5.61 1.80 -22.13
N LEU A 85 -6.65 2.63 -22.09
CA LEU A 85 -7.50 2.91 -23.26
C LEU A 85 -6.69 3.54 -24.41
N ALA A 86 -5.78 4.45 -24.11
CA ALA A 86 -4.90 5.07 -25.09
C ALA A 86 -3.99 4.02 -25.75
N LEU A 87 -3.36 3.15 -24.94
CA LEU A 87 -2.51 2.07 -25.45
C LEU A 87 -3.29 1.08 -26.32
N LEU A 88 -4.49 0.67 -25.90
CA LEU A 88 -5.38 -0.20 -26.68
C LEU A 88 -5.90 0.47 -27.95
N GLY A 89 -6.05 1.80 -27.95
CA GLY A 89 -6.44 2.61 -29.09
C GLY A 89 -5.36 2.80 -30.17
N GLY A 90 -4.19 2.16 -30.03
CA GLY A 90 -3.13 2.23 -31.02
C GLY A 90 -2.28 3.51 -30.91
N LEU A 91 -2.00 3.96 -29.69
CA LEU A 91 -1.16 5.13 -29.43
C LEU A 91 0.15 5.07 -30.25
N PRO A 92 0.45 6.08 -31.09
CA PRO A 92 1.71 6.12 -31.82
C PRO A 92 2.89 6.15 -30.84
N GLY A 93 3.83 5.22 -31.00
CA GLY A 93 4.92 5.02 -30.03
C GLY A 93 4.57 4.15 -28.81
N GLY A 94 3.45 3.42 -28.84
CA GLY A 94 3.00 2.55 -27.74
C GLY A 94 4.04 1.53 -27.25
N ALA A 95 4.97 1.07 -28.10
CA ALA A 95 6.06 0.18 -27.71
C ALA A 95 7.04 0.81 -26.69
N VAL A 96 7.18 2.14 -26.69
CA VAL A 96 8.02 2.88 -25.74
C VAL A 96 7.17 3.45 -24.61
N LEU A 97 6.00 4.03 -24.94
CA LEU A 97 5.11 4.65 -23.97
C LEU A 97 4.50 3.64 -23.00
N GLY A 98 4.15 2.43 -23.45
CA GLY A 98 3.60 1.39 -22.59
C GLY A 98 4.52 1.03 -21.42
N PRO A 99 5.78 0.62 -21.67
CA PRO A 99 6.76 0.38 -20.62
C PRO A 99 7.02 1.61 -19.73
N ALA A 100 7.09 2.81 -20.31
CA ALA A 100 7.32 4.03 -19.55
C ALA A 100 6.18 4.33 -18.57
N ILE A 101 4.93 4.19 -19.01
CA ILE A 101 3.73 4.31 -18.18
C ILE A 101 3.74 3.26 -17.07
N GLY A 102 4.07 2.01 -17.40
CA GLY A 102 4.18 0.93 -16.41
C GLY A 102 5.22 1.23 -15.33
N ILE A 103 6.40 1.71 -15.72
CA ILE A 103 7.45 2.14 -14.78
C ILE A 103 6.98 3.31 -13.92
N ALA A 104 6.34 4.32 -14.52
CA ALA A 104 5.81 5.47 -13.80
C ALA A 104 4.77 5.03 -12.75
N LEU A 105 3.86 4.11 -13.10
CA LEU A 105 2.88 3.55 -12.17
C LEU A 105 3.54 2.82 -11.00
N VAL A 106 4.55 1.99 -11.27
CA VAL A 106 5.32 1.30 -10.22
C VAL A 106 5.96 2.32 -9.27
N VAL A 107 6.59 3.37 -9.81
CA VAL A 107 7.21 4.44 -9.00
C VAL A 107 6.17 5.12 -8.11
N VAL A 108 5.01 5.49 -8.67
CA VAL A 108 3.91 6.11 -7.90
C VAL A 108 3.46 5.20 -6.76
N VAL A 109 3.17 3.93 -7.04
CA VAL A 109 2.72 2.97 -6.02
C VAL A 109 3.77 2.79 -4.93
N VAL A 110 5.04 2.68 -5.29
CA VAL A 110 6.15 2.57 -4.34
C VAL A 110 6.21 3.82 -3.45
N VAL A 111 6.13 5.03 -4.02
CA VAL A 111 6.14 6.27 -3.24
C VAL A 111 4.96 6.34 -2.27
N LEU A 112 3.76 5.97 -2.71
CA LEU A 112 2.57 5.95 -1.85
C LEU A 112 2.72 4.97 -0.69
N LEU A 113 3.16 3.74 -0.96
CA LEU A 113 3.41 2.73 0.07
C LEU A 113 4.48 3.20 1.06
N ARG A 114 5.55 3.82 0.56
CA ARG A 114 6.65 4.35 1.38
C ARG A 114 6.21 5.53 2.25
N CYS A 115 5.32 6.39 1.75
CA CYS A 115 4.72 7.46 2.53
C CYS A 115 3.73 6.92 3.57
N ALA A 116 2.87 5.97 3.18
CA ALA A 116 1.95 5.29 4.09
C ALA A 116 2.69 4.59 5.23
N ALA A 117 3.84 3.96 4.93
CA ALA A 117 4.72 3.33 5.93
C ALA A 117 5.21 4.30 7.02
N ARG A 118 5.26 5.60 6.73
CA ARG A 118 5.69 6.67 7.65
C ARG A 118 4.53 7.47 8.25
N TRP A 119 3.32 7.31 7.73
CA TRP A 119 2.16 8.10 8.13
C TRP A 119 1.84 7.93 9.62
N GLU A 120 1.48 9.02 10.29
CA GLU A 120 1.02 9.02 11.67
C GLU A 120 -0.23 9.91 11.83
N PRO A 121 -1.10 9.65 12.82
CA PRO A 121 -2.24 10.50 13.09
C PRO A 121 -1.82 11.96 13.28
N GLY A 122 -2.40 12.87 12.49
CA GLY A 122 -2.04 14.29 12.48
C GLY A 122 -1.06 14.69 11.39
N ALA A 123 -0.39 13.75 10.72
CA ALA A 123 0.42 14.03 9.54
C ALA A 123 -0.48 14.37 8.33
N ARG A 124 -0.06 15.36 7.55
CA ARG A 124 -0.71 15.71 6.27
C ARG A 124 -0.11 14.89 5.14
N TRP A 125 -0.93 14.30 4.29
CA TRP A 125 -0.47 13.50 3.16
C TRP A 125 0.29 14.35 2.14
N SER A 126 -0.14 15.60 1.93
CA SER A 126 0.59 16.54 1.07
C SER A 126 2.04 16.74 1.50
N ALA A 127 2.30 16.85 2.80
CA ALA A 127 3.64 17.02 3.35
C ALA A 127 4.49 15.74 3.20
N LEU A 128 3.88 14.56 3.34
CA LEU A 128 4.58 13.28 3.12
C LEU A 128 4.95 13.08 1.65
N LEU A 129 4.07 13.49 0.73
CA LEU A 129 4.30 13.35 -0.70
C LEU A 129 5.22 14.42 -1.29
N SER A 130 5.30 15.61 -0.68
CA SER A 130 6.28 16.63 -1.08
C SER A 130 7.72 16.26 -0.72
N SER A 131 7.89 15.38 0.26
CA SER A 131 9.20 14.94 0.76
C SER A 131 9.26 13.40 0.86
N PRO A 132 9.14 12.69 -0.27
CA PRO A 132 9.03 11.24 -0.26
C PRO A 132 10.36 10.57 0.16
N PRO A 133 10.33 9.33 0.66
CA PRO A 133 11.56 8.61 1.01
C PRO A 133 12.42 8.29 -0.22
N THR A 134 13.68 8.74 -0.23
CA THR A 134 14.58 8.66 -1.40
C THR A 134 15.55 7.47 -1.41
N GLY A 135 15.54 6.61 -0.38
CA GLY A 135 16.47 5.48 -0.28
C GLY A 135 16.30 4.45 -1.41
N LEU A 136 17.29 4.35 -2.30
CA LEU A 136 17.25 3.49 -3.50
C LEU A 136 17.00 2.01 -3.15
N VAL A 137 17.76 1.46 -2.20
CA VAL A 137 17.61 0.06 -1.76
C VAL A 137 16.19 -0.20 -1.27
N GLY A 138 15.62 0.74 -0.51
CA GLY A 138 14.26 0.60 -0.01
C GLY A 138 13.21 0.67 -1.11
N ASN A 139 13.40 1.56 -2.08
CA ASN A 139 12.49 1.71 -3.21
C ASN A 139 12.52 0.47 -4.12
N VAL A 140 13.72 -0.07 -4.39
CA VAL A 140 13.89 -1.33 -5.14
C VAL A 140 13.28 -2.51 -4.38
N ALA A 141 13.48 -2.61 -3.07
CA ALA A 141 12.90 -3.69 -2.27
C ALA A 141 11.35 -3.68 -2.31
N VAL A 142 10.73 -2.51 -2.17
CA VAL A 142 9.26 -2.37 -2.27
C VAL A 142 8.78 -2.61 -3.70
N ALA A 143 9.51 -2.16 -4.72
CA ALA A 143 9.19 -2.43 -6.12
C ALA A 143 9.25 -3.94 -6.43
N CYS A 144 10.28 -4.65 -5.96
CA CYS A 144 10.36 -6.11 -6.09
C CYS A 144 9.20 -6.80 -5.38
N ALA A 145 8.85 -6.38 -4.16
CA ALA A 145 7.69 -6.92 -3.44
C ALA A 145 6.38 -6.69 -4.22
N LEU A 146 6.21 -5.51 -4.83
CA LEU A 146 5.07 -5.20 -5.70
C LEU A 146 5.00 -6.16 -6.90
N VAL A 147 6.10 -6.33 -7.63
CA VAL A 147 6.16 -7.24 -8.79
C VAL A 147 5.83 -8.67 -8.38
N VAL A 148 6.41 -9.16 -7.28
CA VAL A 148 6.13 -10.51 -6.77
C VAL A 148 4.66 -10.67 -6.41
N VAL A 149 4.08 -9.71 -5.68
CA VAL A 149 2.65 -9.75 -5.31
C VAL A 149 1.75 -9.75 -6.55
N VAL A 150 2.05 -8.92 -7.54
CA VAL A 150 1.30 -8.90 -8.82
C VAL A 150 1.36 -10.26 -9.49
N LEU A 151 2.55 -10.86 -9.63
CA LEU A 151 2.71 -12.19 -10.24
C LEU A 151 1.95 -13.27 -9.47
N VAL A 152 1.98 -13.23 -8.14
CA VAL A 152 1.23 -14.17 -7.28
C VAL A 152 -0.27 -14.01 -7.48
N VAL A 153 -0.79 -12.79 -7.49
CA VAL A 153 -2.23 -12.53 -7.70
C VAL A 153 -2.67 -12.97 -9.10
N LEU A 154 -1.82 -12.80 -10.12
CA LEU A 154 -2.12 -13.28 -11.47
C LEU A 154 -2.21 -14.81 -11.55
N GLN A 155 -1.34 -15.53 -10.83
CA GLN A 155 -1.34 -16.99 -10.79
C GLN A 155 -2.44 -17.56 -9.88
N ALA A 156 -2.76 -16.84 -8.80
CA ALA A 156 -3.73 -17.26 -7.80
C ALA A 156 -4.55 -16.04 -7.34
N PRO A 157 -5.64 -15.70 -8.06
CA PRO A 157 -6.45 -14.50 -7.80
C PRO A 157 -7.00 -14.38 -6.37
N GLY A 158 -7.18 -15.51 -5.68
CA GLY A 158 -7.60 -15.53 -4.26
C GLY A 158 -6.65 -14.77 -3.33
N PHE A 159 -5.37 -14.61 -3.69
CA PHE A 159 -4.40 -13.83 -2.90
C PHE A 159 -4.60 -12.31 -2.99
N ALA A 160 -5.46 -11.82 -3.88
CA ALA A 160 -5.77 -10.38 -3.97
C ALA A 160 -6.26 -9.80 -2.64
N VAL A 161 -6.92 -10.62 -1.81
CA VAL A 161 -7.42 -10.21 -0.49
C VAL A 161 -6.29 -9.93 0.51
N VAL A 162 -5.15 -10.61 0.38
CA VAL A 162 -4.03 -10.50 1.33
C VAL A 162 -2.92 -9.58 0.80
N ALA A 163 -2.85 -9.44 -0.53
CA ALA A 163 -1.84 -8.65 -1.24
C ALA A 163 -1.61 -7.23 -0.68
N PRO A 164 -2.64 -6.40 -0.41
CA PRO A 164 -2.44 -5.06 0.14
C PRO A 164 -1.71 -5.08 1.49
N GLY A 165 -2.09 -6.01 2.38
CA GLY A 165 -1.46 -6.16 3.69
C GLY A 165 0.02 -6.52 3.59
N LEU A 166 0.38 -7.41 2.67
CA LEU A 166 1.78 -7.81 2.44
C LEU A 166 2.63 -6.65 1.93
N LEU A 167 2.09 -5.82 1.05
CA LEU A 167 2.78 -4.64 0.53
C LEU A 167 3.00 -3.59 1.61
N VAL A 168 1.98 -3.35 2.44
CA VAL A 168 2.11 -2.47 3.62
C VAL A 168 3.17 -3.02 4.58
N PHE A 169 3.13 -4.32 4.89
CA PHE A 169 4.15 -4.96 5.73
C PHE A 169 5.57 -4.81 5.17
N ALA A 170 5.76 -5.09 3.88
CA ALA A 170 7.06 -4.93 3.22
C ALA A 170 7.55 -3.48 3.31
N SER A 171 6.67 -2.50 3.11
CA SER A 171 7.01 -1.07 3.19
C SER A 171 7.42 -0.65 4.61
N VAL A 172 6.77 -1.18 5.65
CA VAL A 172 7.11 -0.96 7.06
C VAL A 172 8.46 -1.58 7.40
N ALA A 173 8.70 -2.83 6.97
CA ALA A 173 9.97 -3.51 7.19
C ALA A 173 11.16 -2.78 6.56
N VAL A 174 10.95 -2.10 5.44
CA VAL A 174 11.96 -1.24 4.81
C VAL A 174 12.10 0.10 5.52
N ALA A 175 11.04 0.65 6.12
CA ALA A 175 11.08 1.92 6.84
C ALA A 175 11.80 1.82 8.20
N GLY A 176 11.82 0.64 8.82
CA GLY A 176 12.52 0.38 10.08
C GLY A 176 14.00 0.00 9.96
N ARG A 177 14.56 -0.02 8.74
CA ARG A 177 15.99 -0.23 8.45
C ARG A 177 16.66 1.10 8.13
#